data_AF-A0A7H4PDF6-F1
#
_entry.id   AF-A0A7H4PDF6-F1
#
_cell.length_a   1.000
_cell.length_b   1.000
_cell.length_c   1.000
_cell.angle_alpha   90.00
_cell.angle_beta   90.00
_cell.angle_gamma   90.00
#
_symmetry.space_group_name_H-M   'P 1'
#
loop_
_entity.id
_entity.type
_entity.pdbx_description
1 polymer ?
#
loop_
_entity_poly.entity_id
_entity_poly.type
_entity_poly.pdbx_seq_one_letter_code
_entity_poly.pdbx_strand_id
1 'polypeptide(L)'
;MKYDSHYSLAVLIPMAIWGGMLPAQAADSNTPDDTKKSETATANDDETMVVTAAAQTLQAPGVSTITAEEIRKHPPARDVSELIRTQPGVNLTGNSTSGQRGNNRQVDIRGMGPENTLILVDGKPVTSRNSVRYGWRGDRDTRGDTSWVPAEMIDHIDVIRGPAAARYGNGAMGGVVNIVTKPATSEWHGSWNTYMNAPQHRKEGATKRTNFSLNGPLSDEVSFNLWGNLSKTQADAQDINSGHEAARTGSYAGSYPAGREGVVNKDIHGKLRWEFAPMQALEF
;
A
#
# COMPACT_ATOMS: atom_id res chain seq x y z
N MET A 1 44.69 41.70 -5.87
CA MET A 1 43.74 40.72 -5.27
C MET A 1 42.88 40.21 -6.43
N LYS A 2 43.13 39.11 -7.15
CA LYS A 2 43.52 37.72 -6.78
C LYS A 2 42.53 37.14 -5.76
N TYR A 3 41.70 36.11 -6.00
CA TYR A 3 41.84 34.92 -6.85
C TYR A 3 40.47 34.36 -7.32
N ASP A 4 40.43 33.85 -8.55
CA ASP A 4 39.55 32.73 -9.00
C ASP A 4 40.18 31.39 -8.61
N SER A 5 39.37 30.35 -8.33
CA SER A 5 39.65 28.96 -8.75
C SER A 5 38.52 28.00 -8.39
N HIS A 6 38.09 27.25 -9.42
CA HIS A 6 37.31 26.03 -9.38
C HIS A 6 38.01 24.89 -8.62
N TYR A 7 37.25 23.95 -8.04
CA TYR A 7 37.72 22.59 -7.75
C TYR A 7 36.68 21.50 -8.04
N SER A 8 37.22 20.37 -8.47
CA SER A 8 36.65 19.29 -9.27
C SER A 8 36.02 18.16 -8.45
N LEU A 9 35.04 17.51 -9.07
CA LEU A 9 34.50 16.19 -8.76
C LEU A 9 35.63 15.14 -8.77
N ALA A 10 35.76 14.33 -7.72
CA ALA A 10 36.63 13.16 -7.70
C ALA A 10 35.86 11.93 -7.20
N VAL A 11 35.68 10.98 -8.10
CA VAL A 11 35.18 9.62 -7.88
C VAL A 11 36.34 8.80 -7.29
N LEU A 12 36.09 8.04 -6.22
CA LEU A 12 37.04 7.05 -5.71
C LEU A 12 36.31 5.75 -5.35
N ILE A 13 36.57 4.73 -6.17
CA ILE A 13 36.29 3.30 -5.96
C ILE A 13 37.47 2.71 -5.18
N PRO A 14 37.24 1.75 -4.28
CA PRO A 14 38.22 0.67 -4.12
C PRO A 14 37.58 -0.71 -4.30
N MET A 15 38.25 -1.53 -5.11
CA MET A 15 38.11 -2.97 -5.28
C MET A 15 39.48 -3.62 -4.99
N ALA A 16 39.46 -4.92 -4.65
CA ALA A 16 40.58 -5.87 -4.43
C ALA A 16 40.96 -6.11 -2.95
N ILE A 17 40.62 -7.25 -2.33
CA ILE A 17 41.08 -8.66 -2.46
C ILE A 17 42.34 -8.95 -1.63
N TRP A 18 42.18 -9.78 -0.59
CA TRP A 18 43.08 -10.86 -0.08
C TRP A 18 42.52 -11.32 1.29
N GLY A 19 42.57 -12.56 1.75
CA GLY A 19 43.19 -13.81 1.32
C GLY A 19 42.89 -14.83 2.43
N GLY A 20 42.56 -16.07 2.06
CA GLY A 20 42.17 -17.11 3.01
C GLY A 20 43.35 -17.69 3.80
N MET A 21 43.09 -18.15 5.02
CA MET A 21 43.94 -19.12 5.72
C MET A 21 43.10 -19.97 6.68
N LEU A 22 42.97 -21.25 6.35
CA LEU A 22 42.52 -22.32 7.24
C LEU A 22 43.70 -22.80 8.10
N PRO A 23 43.48 -23.28 9.32
CA PRO A 23 44.30 -24.33 9.90
C PRO A 23 43.52 -25.64 10.07
N ALA A 24 44.21 -26.72 9.71
CA ALA A 24 43.83 -28.10 9.94
C ALA A 24 44.28 -28.58 11.34
N GLN A 25 43.73 -29.73 11.73
CA GLN A 25 43.75 -30.42 13.02
C GLN A 25 45.13 -30.81 13.60
N ALA A 26 45.15 -31.08 14.91
CA ALA A 26 45.82 -32.25 15.49
C ALA A 26 45.16 -32.64 16.84
N ALA A 27 44.94 -33.93 17.03
CA ALA A 27 44.46 -34.59 18.25
C ALA A 27 45.65 -35.18 19.02
N ASP A 28 45.53 -35.34 20.35
CA ASP A 28 46.13 -36.48 21.06
C ASP A 28 45.62 -36.70 22.52
N SER A 29 45.25 -37.97 22.77
CA SER A 29 45.37 -38.85 23.96
C SER A 29 44.70 -38.58 25.34
N ASN A 30 43.74 -39.47 25.68
CA ASN A 30 43.46 -40.28 26.90
C ASN A 30 43.81 -39.81 28.36
N THR A 31 42.72 -39.64 29.15
CA THR A 31 42.32 -39.97 30.57
C THR A 31 43.32 -40.61 31.58
N PRO A 32 43.08 -40.61 32.94
CA PRO A 32 41.92 -40.14 33.71
C PRO A 32 42.16 -39.42 35.08
N ASP A 33 41.06 -38.90 35.62
CA ASP A 33 40.64 -38.90 37.05
C ASP A 33 40.57 -37.59 37.87
N ASP A 34 39.50 -37.56 38.65
CA ASP A 34 39.15 -36.73 39.81
C ASP A 34 38.52 -35.31 39.72
N THR A 35 37.17 -35.35 39.78
CA THR A 35 36.29 -34.56 40.66
C THR A 35 36.53 -33.05 40.85
N LYS A 36 35.68 -32.24 40.19
CA LYS A 36 34.79 -31.26 40.88
C LYS A 36 33.76 -30.65 39.94
N LYS A 37 32.50 -30.77 40.36
CA LYS A 37 31.28 -30.22 39.77
C LYS A 37 31.32 -28.69 39.78
N SER A 38 31.33 -28.06 38.61
CA SER A 38 30.90 -26.68 38.41
C SER A 38 30.22 -26.60 37.05
N GLU A 39 28.88 -26.64 37.07
CA GLU A 39 28.05 -26.35 35.91
C GLU A 39 28.30 -24.92 35.47
N THR A 40 29.16 -24.75 34.48
CA THR A 40 29.18 -23.54 33.66
C THR A 40 28.35 -23.87 32.44
N ALA A 41 27.04 -23.59 32.52
CA ALA A 41 26.20 -23.57 31.34
C ALA A 41 26.63 -22.37 30.49
N THR A 42 27.50 -22.60 29.51
CA THR A 42 27.64 -21.71 28.37
C THR A 42 26.31 -21.70 27.64
N ALA A 43 25.52 -20.66 27.89
CA ALA A 43 24.37 -20.29 27.08
C ALA A 43 24.88 -19.96 25.67
N ASN A 44 24.83 -20.94 24.77
CA ASN A 44 24.78 -20.67 23.34
C ASN A 44 23.38 -20.15 23.05
N ASP A 45 23.22 -18.83 23.16
CA ASP A 45 21.99 -18.11 22.91
C ASP A 45 21.90 -17.76 21.42
N ASP A 46 21.84 -18.79 20.57
CA ASP A 46 21.26 -18.68 19.22
C ASP A 46 19.74 -18.89 19.37
N GLU A 47 19.08 -17.99 20.11
CA GLU A 47 17.64 -17.96 20.22
C GLU A 47 17.05 -17.65 18.83
N THR A 48 16.64 -18.69 18.13
CA THR A 48 15.98 -18.56 16.83
C THR A 48 14.63 -17.88 17.04
N MET A 49 14.55 -16.59 16.71
CA MET A 49 13.30 -15.83 16.75
C MET A 49 12.32 -16.37 15.69
N VAL A 50 11.27 -17.06 16.13
CA VAL A 50 10.22 -17.56 15.23
C VAL A 50 9.19 -16.46 14.96
N VAL A 51 8.89 -16.26 13.68
CA VAL A 51 7.96 -15.21 13.21
C VAL A 51 6.52 -15.59 13.53
N THR A 52 5.68 -14.59 13.86
CA THR A 52 4.25 -14.83 14.09
C THR A 52 3.55 -15.39 12.85
N ALA A 53 2.46 -16.14 13.04
CA ALA A 53 1.66 -16.66 11.93
C ALA A 53 1.16 -15.56 10.97
N ALA A 54 0.99 -14.31 11.46
CA ALA A 54 0.71 -13.14 10.63
C ALA A 54 1.82 -12.84 9.63
N ALA A 55 3.04 -12.64 10.12
CA ALA A 55 4.16 -12.32 9.25
C ALA A 55 4.60 -13.53 8.40
N GLN A 56 4.40 -14.77 8.86
CA GLN A 56 4.60 -15.95 8.01
C GLN A 56 3.59 -16.02 6.86
N THR A 57 2.35 -15.56 7.06
CA THR A 57 1.33 -15.54 5.99
C THR A 57 1.74 -14.62 4.83
N LEU A 58 2.49 -13.54 5.10
CA LEU A 58 2.99 -12.64 4.07
C LEU A 58 4.00 -13.32 3.11
N GLN A 59 4.62 -14.42 3.54
CA GLN A 59 5.50 -15.25 2.72
C GLN A 59 4.74 -16.32 1.92
N ALA A 60 3.41 -16.43 2.10
CA ALA A 60 2.62 -17.47 1.45
C ALA A 60 2.45 -17.20 -0.06
N PRO A 61 2.42 -18.26 -0.90
CA PRO A 61 2.07 -18.12 -2.30
C PRO A 61 0.66 -17.57 -2.43
N GLY A 62 0.53 -16.34 -2.94
CA GLY A 62 -0.75 -15.62 -2.97
C GLY A 62 -0.74 -14.27 -2.25
N VAL A 63 0.36 -13.92 -1.58
CA VAL A 63 0.60 -12.54 -1.12
C VAL A 63 1.44 -11.78 -2.14
N SER A 64 1.15 -10.50 -2.32
CA SER A 64 1.94 -9.58 -3.12
C SER A 64 2.01 -8.25 -2.39
N THR A 65 3.22 -7.68 -2.28
CA THR A 65 3.44 -6.40 -1.63
C THR A 65 3.84 -5.37 -2.68
N ILE A 66 3.15 -4.24 -2.69
CA ILE A 66 3.49 -3.08 -3.51
C ILE A 66 4.21 -2.08 -2.61
N THR A 67 5.43 -1.72 -2.95
CA THR A 67 6.26 -0.84 -2.11
C THR A 67 6.02 0.65 -2.40
N ALA A 68 6.32 1.53 -1.45
CA ALA A 68 6.31 2.99 -1.67
C ALA A 68 7.19 3.42 -2.85
N GLU A 69 8.27 2.70 -3.14
CA GLU A 69 9.14 2.97 -4.29
C GLU A 69 8.41 2.68 -5.61
N GLU A 70 7.71 1.55 -5.70
CA GLU A 70 6.90 1.20 -6.87
C GLU A 70 5.76 2.19 -7.08
N ILE A 71 5.08 2.61 -6.01
CA ILE A 71 4.03 3.64 -6.06
C ILE A 71 4.59 4.96 -6.58
N ARG A 72 5.81 5.33 -6.16
CA ARG A 72 6.47 6.56 -6.60
C ARG A 72 6.87 6.50 -8.08
N LYS A 73 7.34 5.33 -8.55
CA LYS A 73 7.68 5.10 -9.97
C LYS A 73 6.45 5.06 -10.87
N HIS A 74 5.32 4.61 -10.34
CA HIS A 74 4.06 4.49 -11.06
C HIS A 74 2.95 5.28 -10.34
N PRO A 75 2.99 6.62 -10.35
CA PRO A 75 2.02 7.43 -9.61
C PRO A 75 0.59 7.21 -10.17
N PRO A 76 -0.37 6.76 -9.34
CA PRO A 76 -1.73 6.48 -9.81
C PRO A 76 -2.48 7.78 -10.10
N ALA A 77 -3.28 7.76 -11.16
CA ALA A 77 -4.00 8.95 -11.60
C ALA A 77 -5.15 9.27 -10.67
N ARG A 78 -6.02 8.30 -10.38
CA ARG A 78 -7.25 8.54 -9.60
C ARG A 78 -7.28 7.77 -8.29
N ASP A 79 -6.86 6.51 -8.33
CA ASP A 79 -6.98 5.59 -7.22
C ASP A 79 -5.85 4.55 -7.25
N VAL A 80 -5.43 4.09 -6.07
CA VAL A 80 -4.37 3.09 -5.91
C VAL A 80 -4.79 1.70 -6.41
N SER A 81 -6.09 1.49 -6.66
CA SER A 81 -6.61 0.33 -7.37
C SER A 81 -5.98 0.14 -8.77
N GLU A 82 -5.50 1.22 -9.41
CA GLU A 82 -4.74 1.19 -10.66
C GLU A 82 -3.41 0.42 -10.55
N LEU A 83 -2.79 0.43 -9.36
CA LEU A 83 -1.58 -0.33 -9.05
C LEU A 83 -1.92 -1.71 -8.50
N ILE A 84 -2.91 -1.82 -7.62
CA ILE A 84 -3.32 -3.10 -7.03
C ILE A 84 -3.71 -4.12 -8.11
N ARG A 85 -4.35 -3.66 -9.19
CA ARG A 85 -4.76 -4.54 -10.31
C ARG A 85 -3.59 -5.15 -11.10
N THR A 86 -2.37 -4.64 -10.97
CA THR A 86 -1.22 -5.23 -11.68
C THR A 86 -0.71 -6.50 -11.01
N GLN A 87 -1.20 -6.77 -9.79
CA GLN A 87 -0.84 -7.97 -9.05
C GLN A 87 -1.56 -9.21 -9.63
N PRO A 88 -0.95 -10.40 -9.56
CA PRO A 88 -1.51 -11.59 -10.20
C PRO A 88 -2.89 -11.95 -9.62
N GLY A 89 -3.84 -12.29 -10.48
CA GLY A 89 -5.20 -12.68 -10.05
C GLY A 89 -6.01 -11.55 -9.42
N VAL A 90 -5.65 -10.29 -9.70
CA VAL A 90 -6.40 -9.10 -9.33
C VAL A 90 -6.92 -8.42 -10.60
N ASN A 91 -8.18 -8.02 -10.59
CA ASN A 91 -8.86 -7.34 -11.68
C ASN A 91 -9.53 -6.05 -11.17
N LEU A 92 -9.94 -5.19 -12.10
CA LEU A 92 -10.90 -4.12 -11.81
C LEU A 92 -12.22 -4.42 -12.52
N THR A 93 -13.26 -4.73 -11.76
CA THR A 93 -14.58 -5.08 -12.29
C THR A 93 -15.66 -4.18 -11.69
N GLY A 94 -16.79 -4.06 -12.39
CA GLY A 94 -17.96 -3.40 -11.83
C GLY A 94 -18.59 -4.25 -10.73
N ASN A 95 -19.32 -3.60 -9.83
CA ASN A 95 -19.93 -4.28 -8.68
C ASN A 95 -20.98 -5.34 -9.06
N SER A 96 -21.62 -5.18 -10.23
CA SER A 96 -22.66 -6.07 -10.75
C SER A 96 -22.25 -6.65 -12.11
N THR A 97 -22.54 -7.93 -12.33
CA THR A 97 -22.37 -8.62 -13.63
C THR A 97 -23.35 -8.13 -14.70
N SER A 98 -24.38 -7.37 -14.31
CA SER A 98 -25.35 -6.77 -15.24
C SER A 98 -24.78 -5.63 -16.09
N GLY A 99 -23.58 -5.14 -15.78
CA GLY A 99 -22.97 -3.97 -16.41
C GLY A 99 -23.52 -2.63 -15.91
N GLN A 100 -24.52 -2.64 -15.01
CA GLN A 100 -24.97 -1.42 -14.32
C GLN A 100 -23.80 -0.81 -13.53
N ARG A 101 -23.61 0.50 -13.66
CA ARG A 101 -22.46 1.23 -13.11
C ARG A 101 -21.09 0.68 -13.57
N GLY A 102 -21.00 0.14 -14.80
CA GLY A 102 -19.78 -0.50 -15.32
C GLY A 102 -18.51 0.37 -15.42
N ASN A 103 -18.64 1.70 -15.33
CA ASN A 103 -17.50 2.63 -15.23
C ASN A 103 -16.99 2.83 -13.80
N ASN A 104 -17.76 2.40 -12.80
CA ASN A 104 -17.38 2.39 -11.40
C ASN A 104 -16.76 1.02 -11.05
N ARG A 105 -15.50 0.86 -11.45
CA ARG A 105 -14.76 -0.39 -11.28
C ARG A 105 -13.97 -0.38 -9.98
N GLN A 106 -13.98 -1.50 -9.28
CA GLN A 106 -13.33 -1.70 -7.99
C GLN A 106 -12.48 -2.98 -8.02
N VAL A 107 -11.62 -3.15 -7.01
CA VAL A 107 -10.71 -4.30 -6.91
C VAL A 107 -11.48 -5.61 -6.74
N ASP A 108 -11.21 -6.56 -7.62
CA ASP A 108 -11.78 -7.90 -7.63
C ASP A 108 -10.65 -8.93 -7.63
N ILE A 109 -10.61 -9.78 -6.60
CA ILE A 109 -9.59 -10.80 -6.43
C ILE A 109 -10.16 -12.16 -6.85
N ARG A 110 -9.49 -12.81 -7.81
CA ARG A 110 -9.84 -14.14 -8.35
C ARG A 110 -11.27 -14.25 -8.90
N GLY A 111 -11.88 -13.13 -9.31
CA GLY A 111 -13.23 -13.12 -9.90
C GLY A 111 -14.34 -13.37 -8.89
N MET A 112 -14.06 -13.20 -7.60
CA MET A 112 -15.05 -13.34 -6.53
C MET A 112 -15.97 -12.11 -6.42
N GLY A 113 -15.65 -11.03 -7.14
CA GLY A 113 -16.40 -9.78 -7.17
C GLY A 113 -15.89 -8.75 -6.14
N PRO A 114 -16.07 -7.44 -6.38
CA PRO A 114 -15.51 -6.41 -5.51
C PRO A 114 -16.04 -6.37 -4.07
N GLU A 115 -17.28 -6.85 -3.86
CA GLU A 115 -17.90 -6.96 -2.54
C GLU A 115 -17.20 -8.00 -1.64
N ASN A 116 -16.44 -8.93 -2.24
CA ASN A 116 -15.68 -9.96 -1.54
C ASN A 116 -14.19 -9.60 -1.36
N THR A 117 -13.82 -8.34 -1.59
CA THR A 117 -12.48 -7.81 -1.31
C THR A 117 -12.55 -6.88 -0.10
N LEU A 118 -11.97 -7.32 1.01
CA LEU A 118 -11.87 -6.53 2.25
C LEU A 118 -10.72 -5.53 2.13
N ILE A 119 -10.99 -4.25 2.38
CA ILE A 119 -9.96 -3.22 2.43
C ILE A 119 -9.68 -2.86 3.89
N LEU A 120 -8.39 -2.86 4.24
CA LEU A 120 -7.89 -2.44 5.54
C LEU A 120 -6.99 -1.21 5.37
N VAL A 121 -7.00 -0.34 6.36
CA VAL A 121 -5.99 0.72 6.52
C VAL A 121 -5.29 0.48 7.84
N ASP A 122 -3.98 0.27 7.81
CA ASP A 122 -3.17 -0.08 8.99
C ASP A 122 -3.75 -1.27 9.77
N GLY A 123 -4.24 -2.28 9.05
CA GLY A 123 -4.87 -3.48 9.62
C GLY A 123 -6.30 -3.28 10.14
N LYS A 124 -6.85 -2.05 10.12
CA LYS A 124 -8.21 -1.74 10.57
C LYS A 124 -9.19 -1.78 9.39
N PRO A 125 -10.33 -2.48 9.49
CA PRO A 125 -11.26 -2.63 8.38
C PRO A 125 -12.01 -1.34 8.06
N VAL A 126 -12.06 -0.99 6.77
CA VAL A 126 -12.85 0.14 6.28
C VAL A 126 -14.23 -0.35 5.87
N THR A 127 -15.27 0.17 6.53
CA THR A 127 -16.67 -0.26 6.33
C THR A 127 -17.53 0.83 5.69
N SER A 128 -16.93 1.92 5.22
CA SER A 128 -17.62 3.09 4.66
C SER A 128 -18.58 2.75 3.53
N ARG A 129 -18.27 1.74 2.70
CA ARG A 129 -19.20 1.25 1.67
C ARG A 129 -20.61 0.91 2.20
N ASN A 130 -20.73 0.47 3.45
CA ASN A 130 -22.01 0.06 4.06
C ASN A 130 -22.97 1.22 4.33
N SER A 131 -22.49 2.46 4.28
CA SER A 131 -23.35 3.65 4.30
C SER A 131 -24.20 3.79 3.03
N VAL A 132 -23.78 3.15 1.93
CA VAL A 132 -24.49 3.14 0.66
C VAL A 132 -25.28 1.85 0.52
N ARG A 133 -26.58 1.99 0.22
CA ARG A 133 -27.49 0.84 0.03
C ARG A 133 -27.01 -0.05 -1.11
N TYR A 134 -27.06 -1.36 -0.85
CA TYR A 134 -26.86 -2.38 -1.88
C TYR A 134 -28.07 -2.46 -2.82
N GLY A 135 -27.83 -2.32 -4.12
CA GLY A 135 -28.86 -2.38 -5.15
C GLY A 135 -29.35 -3.81 -5.41
N TRP A 136 -30.50 -3.92 -6.09
CA TRP A 136 -31.14 -5.21 -6.37
C TRP A 136 -30.22 -6.18 -7.11
N ARG A 137 -29.45 -5.69 -8.09
CA ARG A 137 -28.51 -6.50 -8.88
C ARG A 137 -27.10 -6.52 -8.31
N GLY A 138 -26.96 -6.09 -7.06
CA GLY A 138 -25.68 -5.96 -6.39
C GLY A 138 -24.82 -4.81 -6.89
N ASP A 139 -25.42 -3.79 -7.49
CA ASP A 139 -24.73 -2.54 -7.73
C ASP A 139 -24.64 -1.70 -6.44
N ARG A 140 -23.56 -0.95 -6.27
CA ARG A 140 -23.40 -0.01 -5.16
C ARG A 140 -22.84 1.31 -5.66
N ASP A 141 -23.42 2.41 -5.19
CA ASP A 141 -23.00 3.77 -5.53
C ASP A 141 -21.86 4.26 -4.62
N THR A 142 -20.80 3.47 -4.55
CA THR A 142 -19.56 3.83 -3.83
C THR A 142 -18.40 3.70 -4.77
N ARG A 143 -17.33 4.46 -4.53
CA ARG A 143 -16.11 4.41 -5.34
C ARG A 143 -15.14 3.30 -4.90
N GLY A 144 -15.59 2.43 -3.99
CA GLY A 144 -14.74 1.48 -3.29
C GLY A 144 -14.07 2.12 -2.07
N ASP A 145 -13.19 1.36 -1.42
CA ASP A 145 -12.49 1.78 -0.21
C ASP A 145 -10.97 1.88 -0.39
N THR A 146 -10.46 1.82 -1.61
CA THR A 146 -9.02 1.96 -1.88
C THR A 146 -8.56 3.42 -1.91
N SER A 147 -9.47 4.38 -2.10
CA SER A 147 -9.12 5.79 -2.27
C SER A 147 -9.12 6.63 -0.98
N TRP A 148 -9.16 6.01 0.20
CA TRP A 148 -9.16 6.70 1.50
C TRP A 148 -7.77 7.23 1.90
N VAL A 149 -6.71 6.58 1.42
CA VAL A 149 -5.32 6.98 1.68
C VAL A 149 -4.71 7.52 0.39
N PRO A 150 -4.13 8.73 0.40
CA PRO A 150 -3.41 9.27 -0.76
C PRO A 150 -2.19 8.40 -1.07
N ALA A 151 -1.94 8.14 -2.36
CA ALA A 151 -0.88 7.24 -2.81
C ALA A 151 0.51 7.59 -2.23
N GLU A 152 0.79 8.89 -2.09
CA GLU A 152 2.07 9.39 -1.58
C GLU A 152 2.26 9.19 -0.06
N MET A 153 1.18 8.89 0.68
CA MET A 153 1.18 8.62 2.13
C MET A 153 1.28 7.13 2.47
N ILE A 154 1.21 6.27 1.45
CA ILE A 154 1.32 4.83 1.60
C ILE A 154 2.79 4.43 1.73
N ASP A 155 3.08 3.59 2.71
CA ASP A 155 4.37 2.93 2.86
C ASP A 155 4.44 1.66 2.00
N HIS A 156 3.42 0.80 2.12
CA HIS A 156 3.23 -0.35 1.25
C HIS A 156 1.77 -0.79 1.21
N ILE A 157 1.43 -1.62 0.23
CA ILE A 157 0.12 -2.26 0.11
C ILE A 157 0.32 -3.77 0.06
N ASP A 158 -0.29 -4.49 0.99
CA ASP A 158 -0.31 -5.95 0.97
C ASP A 158 -1.60 -6.46 0.34
N VAL A 159 -1.46 -7.27 -0.71
CA VAL A 159 -2.56 -7.92 -1.41
C VAL A 159 -2.51 -9.41 -1.08
N ILE A 160 -3.40 -9.83 -0.18
CA ILE A 160 -3.51 -11.20 0.32
C ILE A 160 -4.67 -11.89 -0.39
N ARG A 161 -4.40 -13.01 -1.06
CA ARG A 161 -5.38 -13.68 -1.93
C ARG A 161 -5.70 -15.09 -1.43
N GLY A 162 -6.96 -15.51 -1.54
CA GLY A 162 -7.38 -16.89 -1.27
C GLY A 162 -7.26 -17.30 0.21
N PRO A 163 -6.77 -18.51 0.54
CA PRO A 163 -6.85 -19.07 1.89
C PRO A 163 -6.10 -18.25 2.95
N ALA A 164 -5.03 -17.56 2.56
CA ALA A 164 -4.29 -16.65 3.42
C ALA A 164 -5.15 -15.46 3.91
N ALA A 165 -6.15 -15.05 3.14
CA ALA A 165 -7.06 -13.96 3.48
C ALA A 165 -8.19 -14.39 4.43
N ALA A 166 -8.53 -15.68 4.47
CA ALA A 166 -9.66 -16.19 5.26
C ALA A 166 -9.56 -15.86 6.75
N ARG A 167 -8.34 -15.70 7.28
CA ARG A 167 -8.07 -15.28 8.67
C ARG A 167 -8.68 -13.94 9.04
N TYR A 168 -8.89 -13.04 8.07
CA TYR A 168 -9.46 -11.72 8.30
C TYR A 168 -11.00 -11.76 8.40
N GLY A 169 -11.61 -12.91 8.11
CA GLY A 169 -13.03 -13.17 8.36
C GLY A 169 -13.96 -12.44 7.40
N ASN A 170 -14.87 -11.65 7.96
CA ASN A 170 -15.99 -11.06 7.23
C ASN A 170 -15.51 -10.15 6.08
N GLY A 171 -15.99 -10.41 4.86
CA GLY A 171 -15.64 -9.64 3.66
C GLY A 171 -14.34 -10.07 2.96
N ALA A 172 -13.58 -11.03 3.50
CA ALA A 172 -12.28 -11.47 2.97
C ALA A 172 -12.35 -12.72 2.08
N MET A 173 -13.52 -13.04 1.51
CA MET A 173 -13.72 -14.29 0.74
C MET A 173 -12.88 -14.34 -0.55
N GLY A 174 -12.74 -13.21 -1.26
CA GLY A 174 -11.86 -13.10 -2.42
C GLY A 174 -10.43 -12.81 -2.02
N GLY A 175 -10.27 -11.83 -1.12
CA GLY A 175 -8.99 -11.47 -0.56
C GLY A 175 -9.05 -10.23 0.32
N VAL A 176 -7.86 -9.79 0.74
CA VAL A 176 -7.65 -8.61 1.57
C VAL A 176 -6.65 -7.71 0.87
N VAL A 177 -6.93 -6.43 0.86
CA VAL A 177 -5.97 -5.39 0.52
C VAL A 177 -5.74 -4.56 1.77
N ASN A 178 -4.54 -4.63 2.32
CA ASN A 178 -4.13 -3.84 3.47
C ASN A 178 -3.25 -2.68 3.00
N ILE A 179 -3.76 -1.46 3.14
CA ILE A 179 -3.02 -0.24 2.84
C ILE A 179 -2.34 0.21 4.12
N VAL A 180 -1.00 0.19 4.13
CA VAL A 180 -0.22 0.61 5.29
C VAL A 180 0.30 2.02 5.07
N THR A 181 0.02 2.91 6.02
CA THR A 181 0.44 4.31 5.98
C THR A 181 1.87 4.46 6.51
N LYS A 182 2.55 5.53 6.08
CA LYS A 182 3.88 5.86 6.59
C LYS A 182 3.85 6.08 8.11
N PRO A 183 4.76 5.45 8.87
CA PRO A 183 4.78 5.54 10.33
C PRO A 183 5.14 6.95 10.80
N ALA A 184 4.81 7.25 12.07
CA ALA A 184 5.36 8.41 12.75
C ALA A 184 6.85 8.17 13.02
N THR A 185 7.68 9.18 12.76
CA THR A 185 9.13 9.14 12.98
C THR A 185 9.52 10.05 14.14
N SER A 186 10.58 9.68 14.86
CA SER A 186 11.18 10.51 15.91
C SER A 186 11.98 11.71 15.38
N GLU A 187 12.16 11.77 14.06
CA GLU A 187 12.80 12.88 13.37
C GLU A 187 11.78 13.73 12.60
N TRP A 188 12.09 15.02 12.48
CA TRP A 188 11.32 15.93 11.64
C TRP A 188 11.43 15.53 10.18
N HIS A 189 10.31 15.16 9.59
CA HIS A 189 10.22 14.86 8.17
C HIS A 189 8.97 15.48 7.57
N GLY A 190 9.10 16.13 6.43
CA GLY A 190 7.99 16.77 5.74
C GLY A 190 8.01 16.45 4.26
N SER A 191 6.83 16.34 3.65
CA SER A 191 6.72 16.25 2.20
C SER A 191 5.58 17.11 1.68
N TRP A 192 5.76 17.62 0.47
CA TRP A 192 4.72 18.28 -0.30
C TRP A 192 4.77 17.70 -1.70
N ASN A 193 3.70 17.05 -2.14
CA ASN A 193 3.64 16.43 -3.46
C ASN A 193 2.52 17.03 -4.29
N THR A 194 2.76 17.12 -5.59
CA THR A 194 1.74 17.50 -6.56
C THR A 194 1.77 16.52 -7.73
N TYR A 195 0.59 16.12 -8.18
CA TYR A 195 0.40 15.24 -9.31
C TYR A 195 -0.65 15.85 -10.24
N MET A 196 -0.39 15.77 -11.54
CA MET A 196 -1.34 16.14 -12.58
C MET A 196 -1.17 15.22 -13.78
N ASN A 197 -2.27 14.87 -14.43
CA ASN A 197 -2.24 14.25 -15.75
C ASN A 197 -2.90 15.15 -16.80
N ALA A 198 -2.53 14.93 -18.05
CA ALA A 198 -3.08 15.63 -19.21
C ALA A 198 -3.52 14.59 -20.24
N PRO A 199 -4.80 14.17 -20.22
CA PRO A 199 -5.33 13.29 -21.24
C PRO A 199 -5.19 13.91 -22.64
N GLN A 200 -4.79 13.11 -23.63
CA GLN A 200 -4.65 13.58 -25.02
C GLN A 200 -6.01 13.97 -25.61
N HIS A 201 -7.08 13.28 -25.20
CA HIS A 201 -8.44 13.55 -25.63
C HIS A 201 -9.18 14.36 -24.56
N ARG A 202 -9.65 15.55 -24.94
CA ARG A 202 -10.42 16.45 -24.06
C ARG A 202 -11.70 15.85 -23.45
N LYS A 203 -12.18 14.73 -24.00
CA LYS A 203 -13.36 14.04 -23.48
C LYS A 203 -13.04 13.23 -22.22
N GLU A 204 -11.77 12.94 -21.95
CA GLU A 204 -11.35 12.25 -20.73
C GLU A 204 -11.07 13.25 -19.61
N GLY A 205 -11.55 12.93 -18.41
CA GLY A 205 -11.36 13.78 -17.25
C GLY A 205 -9.92 13.77 -16.73
N ALA A 206 -9.33 14.96 -16.59
CA ALA A 206 -8.02 15.16 -15.97
C ALA A 206 -8.09 15.13 -14.44
N THR A 207 -7.02 14.67 -13.80
CA THR A 207 -6.81 14.65 -12.35
C THR A 207 -5.73 15.65 -11.95
N LYS A 208 -5.97 16.32 -10.83
CA LYS A 208 -4.97 17.07 -10.06
C LYS A 208 -5.04 16.63 -8.60
N ARG A 209 -3.89 16.36 -8.00
CA ARG A 209 -3.77 15.98 -6.59
C ARG A 209 -2.65 16.77 -5.95
N THR A 210 -2.85 17.23 -4.73
CA THR A 210 -1.81 17.85 -3.91
C THR A 210 -1.99 17.38 -2.49
N ASN A 211 -0.91 16.95 -1.87
CA ASN A 211 -0.90 16.49 -0.50
C ASN A 211 0.35 16.96 0.21
N PHE A 212 0.25 16.97 1.53
CA PHE A 212 1.35 17.27 2.42
C PHE A 212 1.41 16.22 3.52
N SER A 213 2.61 16.01 4.06
CA SER A 213 2.81 15.32 5.33
C SER A 213 3.82 16.04 6.18
N LEU A 214 3.65 15.92 7.49
CA LEU A 214 4.54 16.41 8.51
C LEU A 214 4.62 15.36 9.62
N ASN A 215 5.83 14.96 9.94
CA ASN A 215 6.19 14.07 11.02
C ASN A 215 7.19 14.76 11.92
N GLY A 216 7.16 14.44 13.19
CA GLY A 216 8.21 14.86 14.10
C GLY A 216 7.96 14.45 15.55
N PRO A 217 8.93 14.71 16.43
CA PRO A 217 8.78 14.57 17.86
C PRO A 217 8.01 15.76 18.46
N LEU A 218 7.07 15.48 19.37
CA LEU A 218 6.52 16.45 20.32
C LEU A 218 7.34 16.47 21.63
N SER A 219 7.86 15.33 22.02
CA SER A 219 8.77 15.13 23.16
C SER A 219 9.67 13.92 22.89
N ASP A 220 10.53 13.56 23.84
CA ASP A 220 11.41 12.38 23.75
C ASP A 220 10.65 11.06 23.60
N GLU A 221 9.40 10.98 24.10
CA GLU A 221 8.56 9.77 24.07
C GLU A 221 7.35 9.90 23.13
N VAL A 222 7.05 11.11 22.62
CA VAL A 222 5.84 11.37 21.84
C VAL A 222 6.21 11.87 20.45
N SER A 223 5.71 11.19 19.42
CA SER A 223 5.81 11.61 18.03
C SER A 223 4.44 11.79 17.40
N PHE A 224 4.37 12.57 16.32
CA PHE A 224 3.15 12.75 15.54
C PHE A 224 3.39 12.54 14.05
N ASN A 225 2.31 12.19 13.36
CA ASN A 225 2.20 12.15 11.92
C ASN A 225 0.92 12.90 11.53
N LEU A 226 1.04 13.93 10.71
CA LEU A 226 -0.06 14.72 10.18
C LEU A 226 0.05 14.75 8.66
N TRP A 227 -0.98 14.33 7.96
CA TRP A 227 -1.04 14.47 6.50
C TRP A 227 -2.42 14.93 6.04
N GLY A 228 -2.42 15.63 4.92
CA GLY A 228 -3.64 16.10 4.29
C GLY A 228 -3.58 15.96 2.78
N ASN A 229 -4.73 15.82 2.15
CA ASN A 229 -4.86 15.62 0.71
C ASN A 229 -6.03 16.41 0.13
N LEU A 230 -5.78 16.99 -1.04
CA LEU A 230 -6.78 17.61 -1.89
C LEU A 230 -6.60 17.02 -3.29
N SER A 231 -7.59 16.25 -3.74
CA SER A 231 -7.61 15.73 -5.10
C SER A 231 -8.90 16.08 -5.81
N LYS A 232 -8.79 16.36 -7.10
CA LYS A 232 -9.93 16.58 -7.98
C LYS A 232 -9.67 15.88 -9.30
N THR A 233 -10.57 14.97 -9.65
CA THR A 233 -10.66 14.44 -11.01
C THR A 233 -11.93 14.92 -11.67
N GLN A 234 -11.79 15.43 -12.89
CA GLN A 234 -12.92 15.82 -13.71
C GLN A 234 -13.73 14.58 -14.13
N ALA A 235 -15.03 14.76 -14.37
CA ALA A 235 -15.82 13.75 -15.06
C ALA A 235 -15.37 13.69 -16.52
N ASP A 236 -15.53 12.53 -17.13
CA ASP A 236 -15.42 12.44 -18.58
C ASP A 236 -16.57 13.25 -19.20
N ALA A 237 -16.40 13.73 -20.44
CA ALA A 237 -17.43 14.44 -21.17
C ALA A 237 -18.69 13.59 -21.27
N GLN A 238 -19.86 14.22 -21.15
CA GLN A 238 -21.13 13.52 -21.16
C GLN A 238 -21.28 12.67 -22.43
N ASP A 239 -20.88 13.22 -23.58
CA ASP A 239 -20.92 12.61 -24.91
C ASP A 239 -19.68 11.78 -25.27
N ILE A 240 -18.88 11.32 -24.29
CA ILE A 240 -17.67 10.53 -24.57
C ILE A 240 -17.94 9.26 -25.37
N ASN A 241 -19.08 8.60 -25.13
CA ASN A 241 -19.46 7.36 -25.83
C ASN A 241 -20.46 7.58 -26.98
N SER A 242 -20.68 8.82 -27.40
CA SER A 242 -21.53 9.09 -28.57
C SER A 242 -20.88 8.49 -29.83
N GLY A 243 -21.67 7.71 -30.59
CA GLY A 243 -21.19 6.93 -31.74
C GLY A 243 -20.66 5.54 -31.36
N HIS A 244 -20.65 5.20 -30.07
CA HIS A 244 -20.21 3.90 -29.54
C HIS A 244 -21.31 3.18 -28.74
N GLU A 245 -22.52 3.73 -28.73
CA GLU A 245 -23.69 3.11 -28.12
C GLU A 245 -24.17 1.88 -28.89
N ALA A 246 -24.70 0.88 -28.16
CA ALA A 246 -25.49 -0.18 -28.77
C ALA A 246 -26.74 0.39 -29.44
N ALA A 247 -27.28 -0.33 -30.43
CA ALA A 247 -28.50 0.07 -31.11
C ALA A 247 -29.66 0.32 -30.12
N ARG A 248 -30.21 1.52 -30.14
CA ARG A 248 -31.30 1.98 -29.25
C ARG A 248 -32.42 2.59 -30.09
N THR A 249 -33.67 2.22 -29.80
CA THR A 249 -34.86 2.67 -30.54
C THR A 249 -35.94 3.19 -29.57
N GLY A 250 -36.99 3.81 -30.11
CA GLY A 250 -38.11 4.33 -29.32
C GLY A 250 -37.68 5.43 -28.35
N SER A 251 -38.14 5.36 -27.10
CA SER A 251 -37.82 6.33 -26.04
C SER A 251 -36.34 6.41 -25.65
N TYR A 252 -35.53 5.43 -26.06
CA TYR A 252 -34.08 5.40 -25.81
C TYR A 252 -33.25 5.92 -26.99
N ALA A 253 -33.88 6.26 -28.12
CA ALA A 253 -33.17 6.83 -29.26
C ALA A 253 -32.50 8.15 -28.86
N GLY A 254 -31.23 8.32 -29.25
CA GLY A 254 -30.42 9.48 -28.87
C GLY A 254 -29.81 9.44 -27.46
N SER A 255 -30.13 8.42 -26.64
CA SER A 255 -29.42 8.19 -25.38
C SER A 255 -28.12 7.42 -25.60
N TYR A 256 -27.09 7.77 -24.86
CA TYR A 256 -25.77 7.11 -24.93
C TYR A 256 -25.28 6.71 -23.53
N PRO A 257 -24.38 5.71 -23.40
CA PRO A 257 -23.74 5.38 -22.13
C PRO A 257 -22.90 6.55 -21.61
N ALA A 258 -23.00 6.86 -20.31
CA ALA A 258 -22.13 7.86 -19.68
C ALA A 258 -20.67 7.38 -19.61
N GLY A 259 -19.73 8.33 -19.47
CA GLY A 259 -18.33 8.06 -19.12
C GLY A 259 -18.11 7.77 -17.64
N ARG A 260 -16.88 7.96 -17.15
CA ARG A 260 -16.58 7.90 -15.72
C ARG A 260 -16.94 9.22 -15.05
N GLU A 261 -17.45 9.12 -13.83
CA GLU A 261 -17.78 10.29 -13.03
C GLU A 261 -16.51 10.99 -12.50
N GLY A 262 -16.64 12.28 -12.19
CA GLY A 262 -15.63 13.04 -11.48
C GLY A 262 -15.56 12.68 -10.00
N VAL A 263 -14.58 13.21 -9.30
CA VAL A 263 -14.46 13.09 -7.83
C VAL A 263 -13.66 14.24 -7.24
N VAL A 264 -13.99 14.59 -6.01
CA VAL A 264 -13.19 15.49 -5.18
C VAL A 264 -12.97 14.81 -3.83
N ASN A 265 -11.72 14.59 -3.45
CA ASN A 265 -11.38 14.10 -2.11
C ASN A 265 -10.69 15.21 -1.32
N LYS A 266 -11.04 15.30 -0.04
CA LYS A 266 -10.47 16.23 0.93
C LYS A 266 -10.27 15.48 2.22
N ASP A 267 -9.03 15.23 2.57
CA ASP A 267 -8.68 14.34 3.66
C ASP A 267 -7.69 15.05 4.58
N ILE A 268 -7.85 14.82 5.89
CA ILE A 268 -6.92 15.24 6.93
C ILE A 268 -6.83 14.09 7.93
N HIS A 269 -5.61 13.75 8.32
CA HIS A 269 -5.35 12.64 9.22
C HIS A 269 -4.21 13.02 10.16
N GLY A 270 -4.43 12.77 11.45
CA GLY A 270 -3.43 12.92 12.50
C GLY A 270 -3.29 11.60 13.24
N LYS A 271 -2.05 11.25 13.57
CA LYS A 271 -1.71 10.14 14.45
C LYS A 271 -0.75 10.63 15.53
N LEU A 272 -0.98 10.23 16.77
CA LEU A 272 -0.07 10.45 17.88
C LEU A 272 0.47 9.10 18.35
N ARG A 273 1.79 9.02 18.55
CA ARG A 273 2.46 7.81 19.04
C ARG A 273 3.21 8.14 20.31
N TRP A 274 2.87 7.46 21.41
CA TRP A 274 3.51 7.59 22.72
C TRP A 274 4.24 6.30 23.08
N GLU A 275 5.57 6.37 23.18
CA GLU A 275 6.46 5.28 23.54
C GLU A 275 6.80 5.33 25.03
N PHE A 276 5.90 4.82 25.86
CA PHE A 276 5.99 4.93 27.33
C PHE A 276 6.96 3.93 27.98
N ALA A 277 7.41 2.90 27.23
CA ALA A 277 8.43 1.95 27.67
C ALA A 277 9.12 1.30 26.45
N PRO A 278 10.32 0.70 26.61
CA PRO A 278 10.99 0.00 25.52
C PRO A 278 10.07 -1.07 24.90
N MET A 279 9.95 -1.04 23.57
CA MET A 279 9.07 -1.94 22.79
C MET A 279 7.57 -1.81 23.08
N GLN A 280 7.12 -0.76 23.78
CA GLN A 280 5.72 -0.52 24.09
C GLN A 280 5.30 0.89 23.65
N ALA A 281 4.25 0.97 22.83
CA ALA A 281 3.73 2.22 22.33
C ALA A 281 2.20 2.22 22.29
N LEU A 282 1.60 3.40 22.49
CA LEU A 282 0.19 3.67 22.24
C LEU A 282 0.07 4.57 21.00
N GLU A 283 -0.82 4.21 20.09
CA GLU A 283 -1.15 5.03 18.91
C GLU A 283 -2.61 5.48 18.97
N PHE A 284 -2.83 6.78 18.80
CA PHE A 284 -4.13 7.45 18.80
C PHE A 284 -4.44 8.03 17.42
#